data_AF-A0A7K0MTA1-F1
#
_entry.id   AF-A0A7K0MTA1-F1
#
_cell.length_a   1.000
_cell.length_b   1.000
_cell.length_c   1.000
_cell.angle_alpha   90.00
_cell.angle_beta   90.00
_cell.angle_gamma   90.00
#
_symmetry.space_group_name_H-M   'P 1'
#
loop_
_entity.id
_entity.type
_entity.pdbx_description
1 polymer ?
#
loop_
_entity_poly.entity_id
_entity_poly.type
_entity_poly.pdbx_seq_one_letter_code
_entity_poly.pdbx_strand_id
1 'polypeptide(L)'
;PSSWPAAALEAQVIASRSYALAKVGVLKASCDCHVYSHIADQNFVGYSKEIEPKIGALWKAAVIRTNLDTTTSLAILAKGKPIQAYFFSSSGGATQTTADAWGQATSYTQSVADPAGLNPKINPRFASWKANATQELVSQAFLLPDVVSLEVISRNSAGAVTYIKGTSRNGSTKLLRGDTFRSRVKIPSPYFQLAN
;
A
#
# COMPACT_ATOMS: atom_id res chain seq x y z
N PRO A 1 7.36 -7.76 -9.41
CA PRO A 1 7.81 -7.75 -10.83
C PRO A 1 7.52 -9.10 -11.47
N SER A 2 7.62 -9.25 -12.80
CA SER A 2 7.35 -10.56 -13.44
C SER A 2 8.37 -11.63 -13.06
N SER A 3 9.52 -11.23 -12.51
CA SER A 3 10.56 -12.10 -11.98
C SER A 3 10.26 -12.69 -10.59
N TRP A 4 9.10 -12.39 -9.99
CA TRP A 4 8.73 -12.94 -8.69
C TRP A 4 8.41 -14.43 -8.78
N PRO A 5 8.49 -15.17 -7.66
CA PRO A 5 8.08 -16.57 -7.61
C PRO A 5 6.68 -16.78 -8.17
N ALA A 6 6.46 -17.91 -8.85
CA ALA A 6 5.21 -18.24 -9.54
C ALA A 6 3.97 -18.08 -8.63
N ALA A 7 4.01 -18.64 -7.42
CA ALA A 7 2.92 -18.55 -6.46
C ALA A 7 2.61 -17.10 -6.04
N ALA A 8 3.63 -16.23 -5.96
CA ALA A 8 3.42 -14.83 -5.62
C ALA A 8 2.78 -14.05 -6.79
N LEU A 9 3.13 -14.40 -8.03
CA LEU A 9 2.46 -13.84 -9.22
C LEU A 9 0.99 -14.27 -9.28
N GLU A 10 0.69 -15.54 -9.01
CA GLU A 10 -0.68 -16.05 -8.97
C GLU A 10 -1.51 -15.37 -7.88
N ALA A 11 -0.96 -15.22 -6.67
CA ALA A 11 -1.60 -14.48 -5.59
C ALA A 11 -1.90 -13.03 -6.01
N GLN A 12 -0.95 -12.35 -6.67
CA GLN A 12 -1.15 -11.00 -7.19
C GLN A 12 -2.24 -10.94 -8.26
N VAL A 13 -2.28 -11.90 -9.19
CA VAL A 13 -3.33 -11.99 -10.22
C VAL A 13 -4.71 -12.13 -9.56
N ILE A 14 -4.84 -13.06 -8.61
CA ILE A 14 -6.10 -13.31 -7.89
C ILE A 14 -6.53 -12.06 -7.12
N ALA A 15 -5.62 -11.40 -6.41
CA ALA A 15 -5.91 -10.16 -5.69
C ALA A 15 -6.37 -9.05 -6.65
N SER A 16 -5.64 -8.82 -7.75
CA SER A 16 -5.99 -7.81 -8.75
C SER A 16 -7.35 -8.06 -9.40
N ARG A 17 -7.67 -9.32 -9.73
CA ARG A 17 -8.98 -9.72 -10.26
C ARG A 17 -10.10 -9.48 -9.25
N SER A 18 -9.89 -9.86 -7.99
CA SER A 18 -10.86 -9.67 -6.90
C SER A 18 -11.19 -8.19 -6.70
N TYR A 19 -10.16 -7.34 -6.65
CA TYR A 19 -10.32 -5.89 -6.52
C TYR A 19 -11.11 -5.30 -7.69
N ALA A 20 -10.79 -5.68 -8.93
CA ALA A 20 -11.50 -5.20 -10.11
C ALA A 20 -12.98 -5.61 -10.04
N LEU A 21 -13.27 -6.89 -9.77
CA LEU A 21 -14.64 -7.40 -9.63
C LEU A 21 -15.44 -6.68 -8.53
N ALA A 22 -14.81 -6.35 -7.40
CA ALA A 22 -15.46 -5.61 -6.31
C ALA A 22 -15.84 -4.16 -6.69
N LYS A 23 -15.27 -3.63 -7.78
CA LYS A 23 -15.50 -2.26 -8.28
C LYS A 23 -16.42 -2.22 -9.51
N VAL A 24 -16.65 -3.36 -10.17
CA VAL A 24 -17.59 -3.46 -11.29
C VAL A 24 -19.00 -3.10 -10.81
N GLY A 25 -19.71 -2.30 -11.61
CA GLY A 25 -21.09 -1.88 -11.34
C GLY A 25 -21.25 -0.42 -10.88
N VAL A 26 -20.17 0.22 -10.42
CA VAL A 26 -20.17 1.67 -10.15
C VAL A 26 -19.27 2.37 -11.16
N LEU A 27 -19.90 2.88 -12.21
CA LEU A 27 -19.23 3.65 -13.26
C LEU A 27 -18.83 5.03 -12.74
N LYS A 28 -17.55 5.40 -12.88
CA LYS A 28 -17.07 6.71 -12.47
C LYS A 28 -17.24 7.69 -13.62
N ALA A 29 -18.10 8.69 -13.43
CA ALA A 29 -18.39 9.71 -14.44
C ALA A 29 -17.13 10.47 -14.92
N SER A 30 -16.12 10.63 -14.06
CA SER A 30 -14.89 11.38 -14.40
C SER A 30 -14.03 10.72 -15.49
N CYS A 31 -14.14 9.41 -15.68
CA CYS A 31 -13.27 8.64 -16.58
C CYS A 31 -14.01 7.60 -17.42
N ASP A 32 -15.32 7.49 -17.26
CA ASP A 32 -16.13 6.40 -17.82
C ASP A 32 -15.53 5.01 -17.53
N CYS A 33 -15.07 4.81 -16.29
CA CYS A 33 -14.28 3.66 -15.90
C CYS A 33 -14.71 3.08 -14.54
N HIS A 34 -14.51 1.79 -14.32
CA HIS A 34 -14.73 1.14 -13.02
C HIS A 34 -13.51 1.28 -12.09
N VAL A 35 -12.31 1.27 -12.67
CA VAL A 35 -11.03 1.30 -11.97
C VAL A 35 -10.04 2.27 -12.65
N TYR A 36 -9.28 3.01 -11.84
CA TYR A 36 -8.18 3.85 -12.28
C TYR A 36 -6.89 3.03 -12.52
N SER A 37 -6.03 3.53 -13.40
CA SER A 37 -4.71 2.94 -13.73
C SER A 37 -3.55 3.41 -12.84
N HIS A 38 -3.84 4.10 -11.73
CA HIS A 38 -2.85 4.68 -10.82
C HIS A 38 -3.14 4.32 -9.36
N ILE A 39 -2.40 4.95 -8.42
CA ILE A 39 -2.41 4.67 -6.97
C ILE A 39 -3.79 4.76 -6.28
N ALA A 40 -4.82 5.27 -6.94
CA ALA A 40 -6.17 5.30 -6.40
C ALA A 40 -6.85 3.92 -6.44
N ASP A 41 -6.52 3.09 -7.44
CA ASP A 41 -7.01 1.72 -7.56
C ASP A 41 -5.83 0.75 -7.73
N GLN A 42 -5.30 0.59 -8.95
CA GLN A 42 -4.17 -0.31 -9.22
C GLN A 42 -3.31 0.22 -10.37
N ASN A 43 -2.02 -0.10 -10.35
CA ASN A 43 -1.12 0.22 -11.45
C ASN A 43 -1.43 -0.64 -12.69
N PHE A 44 -1.77 0.00 -13.82
CA PHE A 44 -2.05 -0.70 -15.07
C PHE A 44 -1.00 -0.37 -16.13
N VAL A 45 -0.20 -1.37 -16.49
CA VAL A 45 0.89 -1.27 -17.49
C VAL A 45 0.45 -1.76 -18.87
N GLY A 46 -0.67 -2.48 -18.94
CA GLY A 46 -1.25 -2.99 -20.18
C GLY A 46 -0.36 -3.99 -20.92
N TYR A 47 -0.51 -4.05 -22.24
CA TYR A 47 0.16 -5.02 -23.12
C TYR A 47 1.69 -5.03 -22.97
N SER A 48 2.30 -3.87 -22.68
CA SER A 48 3.75 -3.78 -22.43
C SER A 48 4.22 -4.70 -21.30
N LYS A 49 3.34 -5.05 -20.35
CA LYS A 49 3.64 -6.02 -19.30
C LYS A 49 3.68 -7.45 -19.82
N GLU A 50 2.80 -7.80 -20.74
CA GLU A 50 2.67 -9.12 -21.32
C GLU A 50 3.80 -9.46 -22.28
N ILE A 51 4.33 -8.44 -22.97
CA ILE A 51 5.46 -8.55 -23.90
C ILE A 51 6.80 -8.13 -23.29
N GLU A 52 6.87 -7.94 -21.97
CA GLU A 52 8.11 -7.59 -21.29
C GLU A 52 9.21 -8.62 -21.66
N PRO A 53 10.35 -8.18 -22.21
CA PRO A 53 11.40 -9.09 -22.67
C PRO A 53 11.84 -10.04 -21.55
N LYS A 54 12.04 -11.32 -21.91
CA LYS A 54 12.49 -12.43 -21.05
C LYS A 54 11.52 -12.87 -19.95
N ILE A 55 10.81 -11.96 -19.28
CA ILE A 55 10.05 -12.26 -18.06
C ILE A 55 8.54 -12.04 -18.17
N GLY A 56 8.02 -11.39 -19.22
CA GLY A 56 6.58 -11.19 -19.42
C GLY A 56 5.79 -12.51 -19.54
N ALA A 57 6.44 -13.57 -20.05
CA ALA A 57 5.84 -14.91 -20.11
C ALA A 57 5.51 -15.47 -18.73
N LEU A 58 6.26 -15.12 -17.67
CA LEU A 58 5.99 -15.57 -16.31
C LEU A 58 4.68 -14.96 -15.76
N TRP A 59 4.43 -13.69 -16.08
CA TRP A 59 3.16 -13.02 -15.74
C TRP A 59 1.99 -13.67 -16.47
N LYS A 60 2.11 -13.85 -17.80
CA LYS A 60 1.06 -14.54 -18.58
C LYS A 60 0.76 -15.94 -18.06
N ALA A 61 1.80 -16.70 -17.72
CA ALA A 61 1.63 -18.04 -17.17
C ALA A 61 0.91 -18.01 -15.82
N ALA A 62 1.18 -17.03 -14.95
CA ALA A 62 0.44 -16.86 -13.71
C ALA A 62 -1.05 -16.53 -13.96
N VAL A 63 -1.34 -15.66 -14.94
CA VAL A 63 -2.74 -15.38 -15.36
C VAL A 63 -3.45 -16.66 -15.75
N ILE A 64 -2.85 -17.44 -16.66
CA ILE A 64 -3.39 -18.70 -17.18
C ILE A 64 -3.61 -19.72 -16.05
N ARG A 65 -2.63 -19.92 -15.15
CA ARG A 65 -2.74 -20.90 -14.05
C ARG A 65 -3.85 -20.57 -13.05
N THR A 66 -4.35 -19.34 -13.02
CA THR A 66 -5.48 -18.95 -12.16
C THR A 66 -6.83 -18.98 -12.86
N ASN A 67 -6.87 -19.43 -14.13
CA ASN A 67 -8.10 -19.72 -14.86
C ASN A 67 -8.42 -21.21 -14.73
N LEU A 68 -9.67 -21.53 -14.43
CA LEU A 68 -10.15 -22.90 -14.34
C LEU A 68 -10.66 -23.39 -15.70
N ASP A 69 -11.29 -22.49 -16.46
CA ASP A 69 -11.76 -22.73 -17.83
C ASP A 69 -11.79 -21.40 -18.61
N THR A 70 -12.47 -21.38 -19.76
CA THR A 70 -12.57 -20.19 -20.64
C THR A 70 -13.41 -19.06 -20.06
N THR A 71 -14.22 -19.33 -19.04
CA THR A 71 -15.19 -18.42 -18.41
C THR A 71 -15.03 -18.28 -16.90
N THR A 72 -14.24 -19.16 -16.26
CA THR A 72 -14.09 -19.23 -14.80
C THR A 72 -12.65 -18.97 -14.38
N SER A 73 -12.46 -18.10 -13.38
CA SER A 73 -11.16 -17.79 -12.79
C SER A 73 -11.24 -17.64 -11.28
N LEU A 74 -10.11 -17.78 -10.60
CA LEU A 74 -10.00 -17.63 -9.15
C LEU A 74 -10.13 -16.17 -8.71
N ALA A 75 -10.94 -15.93 -7.67
CA ALA A 75 -11.09 -14.66 -6.97
C ALA A 75 -11.30 -14.90 -5.47
N ILE A 76 -10.99 -13.90 -4.65
CA ILE A 76 -11.17 -13.92 -3.19
C ILE A 76 -12.56 -13.37 -2.89
N LEU A 77 -13.34 -14.15 -2.16
CA LEU A 77 -14.71 -13.81 -1.80
C LEU A 77 -14.85 -13.68 -0.28
N ALA A 78 -15.67 -12.74 0.16
CA ALA A 78 -16.20 -12.69 1.53
C ALA A 78 -17.72 -12.68 1.44
N LYS A 79 -18.38 -13.62 2.14
CA LYS A 79 -19.84 -13.79 2.11
C LYS A 79 -20.40 -13.90 0.66
N GLY A 80 -19.68 -14.65 -0.18
CA GLY A 80 -20.07 -14.87 -1.59
C GLY A 80 -19.85 -13.69 -2.53
N LYS A 81 -19.27 -12.56 -2.08
CA LYS A 81 -18.99 -11.39 -2.91
C LYS A 81 -17.48 -11.14 -3.06
N PRO A 82 -16.99 -10.70 -4.23
CA PRO A 82 -15.60 -10.32 -4.41
C PRO A 82 -15.16 -9.26 -3.40
N ILE A 83 -13.98 -9.43 -2.80
CA ILE A 83 -13.44 -8.45 -1.86
C ILE A 83 -12.65 -7.36 -2.58
N GLN A 84 -12.60 -6.17 -1.99
CA GLN A 84 -11.61 -5.18 -2.36
C GLN A 84 -10.23 -5.59 -1.81
N ALA A 85 -9.51 -6.42 -2.57
CA ALA A 85 -8.23 -6.98 -2.16
C ALA A 85 -7.10 -5.94 -2.28
N TYR A 86 -6.81 -5.24 -1.19
CA TYR A 86 -5.68 -4.31 -1.13
C TYR A 86 -4.36 -5.06 -1.03
N PHE A 87 -3.34 -4.55 -1.71
CA PHE A 87 -1.97 -5.04 -1.63
C PHE A 87 -0.99 -3.88 -1.66
N PHE A 88 0.22 -4.12 -1.16
CA PHE A 88 1.27 -3.11 -1.04
C PHE A 88 2.64 -3.79 -1.10
N SER A 89 3.70 -2.99 -1.30
CA SER A 89 5.04 -3.52 -1.58
C SER A 89 5.70 -4.26 -0.42
N SER A 90 5.60 -3.73 0.80
CA SER A 90 6.32 -4.23 1.98
C SER A 90 5.62 -3.77 3.24
N SER A 91 5.56 -4.64 4.24
CA SER A 91 5.10 -4.28 5.59
C SER A 91 6.29 -3.82 6.45
N GLY A 92 5.97 -3.25 7.62
CA GLY A 92 6.94 -3.06 8.70
C GLY A 92 6.98 -4.26 9.66
N GLY A 93 6.64 -5.47 9.21
CA GLY A 93 6.57 -6.68 10.02
C GLY A 93 5.15 -7.19 10.31
N ALA A 94 4.13 -6.39 10.00
CA ALA A 94 2.72 -6.79 10.07
C ALA A 94 1.86 -5.94 9.13
N THR A 95 0.75 -6.50 8.64
CA THR A 95 -0.24 -5.78 7.83
C THR A 95 -1.08 -4.84 8.70
N GLN A 96 -1.65 -3.79 8.12
CA GLN A 96 -2.60 -2.91 8.81
C GLN A 96 -4.04 -3.32 8.51
N THR A 97 -4.95 -3.01 9.43
CA THR A 97 -6.39 -3.10 9.13
C THR A 97 -6.82 -1.97 8.21
N THR A 98 -7.94 -2.15 7.51
CA THR A 98 -8.57 -1.05 6.76
C THR A 98 -9.10 0.06 7.68
N ALA A 99 -9.40 -0.27 8.94
CA ALA A 99 -9.79 0.73 9.94
C ALA A 99 -8.61 1.65 10.28
N ASP A 100 -7.41 1.08 10.46
CA ASP A 100 -6.20 1.87 10.71
C ASP A 100 -5.82 2.72 9.49
N ALA A 101 -5.93 2.16 8.29
CA ALA A 101 -5.57 2.85 7.06
C ALA A 101 -6.60 3.92 6.66
N TRP A 102 -7.89 3.57 6.62
CA TRP A 102 -8.95 4.38 6.00
C TRP A 102 -10.16 4.64 6.91
N GLY A 103 -10.14 4.18 8.16
CA GLY A 103 -11.21 4.43 9.15
C GLY A 103 -12.42 3.49 9.04
N GLN A 104 -12.43 2.54 8.11
CA GLN A 104 -13.54 1.59 7.94
C GLN A 104 -13.06 0.15 8.05
N ALA A 105 -13.63 -0.60 8.99
CA ALA A 105 -13.29 -2.01 9.18
C ALA A 105 -13.93 -2.87 8.08
N THR A 106 -13.24 -3.96 7.69
CA THR A 106 -13.85 -5.03 6.89
C THR A 106 -13.69 -6.38 7.58
N SER A 107 -14.45 -7.37 7.14
CA SER A 107 -14.35 -8.73 7.66
C SER A 107 -13.12 -9.49 7.16
N TYR A 108 -12.32 -8.93 6.25
CA TYR A 108 -11.22 -9.64 5.56
C TYR A 108 -9.88 -8.88 5.57
N THR A 109 -9.76 -7.80 6.34
CA THR A 109 -8.54 -7.00 6.48
C THR A 109 -8.10 -6.89 7.93
N GLN A 110 -7.68 -8.02 8.49
CA GLN A 110 -7.08 -8.06 9.82
C GLN A 110 -5.56 -7.88 9.74
N SER A 111 -4.98 -7.35 10.81
CA SER A 111 -3.54 -7.32 10.97
C SER A 111 -3.02 -8.74 11.15
N VAL A 112 -2.06 -9.13 10.31
CA VAL A 112 -1.35 -10.41 10.39
C VAL A 112 0.14 -10.16 10.38
N ALA A 113 0.91 -11.01 11.06
CA ALA A 113 2.37 -10.93 11.07
C ALA A 113 2.93 -11.22 9.68
N ASP A 114 3.94 -10.44 9.29
CA ASP A 114 4.68 -10.59 8.04
C ASP A 114 6.20 -10.50 8.34
N PRO A 115 6.78 -11.55 8.94
CA PRO A 115 8.21 -11.58 9.25
C PRO A 115 9.09 -11.58 7.99
N ALA A 116 8.56 -12.01 6.84
CA ALA A 116 9.29 -11.99 5.58
C ALA A 116 9.58 -10.55 5.12
N GLY A 117 8.67 -9.61 5.39
CA GLY A 117 8.87 -8.17 5.14
C GLY A 117 10.09 -7.58 5.87
N LEU A 118 10.47 -8.12 7.02
CA LEU A 118 11.63 -7.67 7.81
C LEU A 118 12.93 -8.40 7.47
N ASN A 119 12.90 -9.43 6.63
CA ASN A 119 14.10 -10.20 6.28
C ASN A 119 14.89 -9.49 5.17
N PRO A 120 16.11 -8.97 5.43
CA PRO A 120 16.88 -8.23 4.42
C PRO A 120 17.30 -9.07 3.21
N LYS A 121 17.34 -10.41 3.33
CA LYS A 121 17.63 -11.29 2.18
C LYS A 121 16.44 -11.39 1.22
N ILE A 122 15.22 -11.36 1.76
CA ILE A 122 13.98 -11.46 0.97
C ILE A 122 13.55 -10.06 0.49
N ASN A 123 13.68 -9.06 1.36
CA ASN A 123 13.29 -7.68 1.12
C ASN A 123 14.49 -6.72 1.28
N PRO A 124 15.50 -6.80 0.40
CA PRO A 124 16.75 -6.03 0.54
C PRO A 124 16.58 -4.52 0.43
N ARG A 125 15.45 -4.04 -0.12
CA ARG A 125 15.19 -2.61 -0.32
C ARG A 125 14.42 -1.97 0.82
N PHE A 126 13.51 -2.71 1.45
CA PHE A 126 12.53 -2.11 2.38
C PHE A 126 12.42 -2.83 3.73
N ALA A 127 13.20 -3.90 3.98
CA ALA A 127 13.33 -4.46 5.33
C ALA A 127 13.84 -3.40 6.33
N SER A 128 14.68 -2.48 5.84
CA SER A 128 15.02 -1.23 6.51
C SER A 128 15.25 -0.15 5.45
N TRP A 129 14.94 1.09 5.77
CA TRP A 129 15.17 2.23 4.88
C TRP A 129 15.54 3.47 5.70
N LYS A 130 16.20 4.43 5.06
CA LYS A 130 16.46 5.78 5.59
C LYS A 130 15.86 6.79 4.63
N ALA A 131 15.27 7.85 5.17
CA ALA A 131 14.77 8.96 4.37
C ALA A 131 14.99 10.26 5.12
N ASN A 132 15.22 11.33 4.36
CA ASN A 132 15.39 12.68 4.89
C ASN A 132 14.28 13.55 4.30
N ALA A 133 13.76 14.48 5.11
CA ALA A 133 12.84 15.52 4.68
C ALA A 133 13.45 16.88 5.04
N THR A 134 13.32 17.86 4.13
CA THR A 134 13.82 19.21 4.41
C THR A 134 12.90 19.92 5.40
N GLN A 135 13.42 20.96 6.05
CA GLN A 135 12.64 21.74 7.00
C GLN A 135 11.40 22.37 6.34
N GLU A 136 11.54 22.84 5.11
CA GLU A 136 10.46 23.43 4.32
C GLU A 136 9.35 22.41 4.06
N LEU A 137 9.72 21.17 3.72
CA LEU A 137 8.75 20.12 3.47
C LEU A 137 8.02 19.70 4.75
N VAL A 138 8.74 19.63 5.87
CA VAL A 138 8.16 19.30 7.18
C VAL A 138 7.24 20.42 7.68
N SER A 139 7.65 21.69 7.57
CA SER A 139 6.83 22.83 8.00
C SER A 139 5.55 22.96 7.16
N GLN A 140 5.66 22.80 5.83
CA GLN A 140 4.50 22.71 4.94
C GLN A 140 3.61 21.51 5.27
N ALA A 141 4.18 20.36 5.63
CA ALA A 141 3.41 19.19 6.00
C ALA A 141 2.50 19.48 7.19
N PHE A 142 2.99 20.20 8.20
CA PHE A 142 2.22 20.58 9.39
C PHE A 142 1.41 21.87 9.24
N LEU A 143 1.60 22.65 8.17
CA LEU A 143 1.06 24.01 8.05
C LEU A 143 1.53 24.90 9.21
N LEU A 144 2.81 24.79 9.56
CA LEU A 144 3.49 25.59 10.57
C LEU A 144 4.56 26.46 9.88
N PRO A 145 4.94 27.62 10.46
CA PRO A 145 6.00 28.45 9.88
C PRO A 145 7.36 27.74 9.91
N ASP A 146 7.63 26.97 10.97
CA ASP A 146 8.78 26.11 11.15
C ASP A 146 8.41 24.93 12.06
N VAL A 147 9.25 23.90 12.09
CA VAL A 147 9.14 22.77 13.01
C VAL A 147 10.47 22.53 13.70
N VAL A 148 10.53 22.78 14.99
CA VAL A 148 11.74 22.60 15.81
C VAL A 148 11.75 21.27 16.56
N SER A 149 10.60 20.61 16.70
CA SER A 149 10.52 19.27 17.27
C SER A 149 9.44 18.43 16.60
N LEU A 150 9.75 17.14 16.42
CA LEU A 150 8.81 16.11 15.99
C LEU A 150 8.69 15.06 17.08
N GLU A 151 7.47 14.57 17.32
CA GLU A 151 7.18 13.55 18.31
C GLU A 151 6.18 12.53 17.75
N VAL A 152 6.56 11.25 17.72
CA VAL A 152 5.62 10.16 17.40
C VAL A 152 4.71 9.96 18.62
N ILE A 153 3.42 10.27 18.46
CA ILE A 153 2.45 10.25 19.56
C ILE A 153 1.86 8.86 19.78
N SER A 154 1.66 8.10 18.70
CA SER A 154 1.07 6.76 18.80
C SER A 154 1.40 5.88 17.60
N ARG A 155 1.22 4.57 17.80
CA ARG A 155 1.29 3.52 16.77
C ARG A 155 0.08 2.60 16.89
N ASN A 156 -0.30 1.97 15.79
CA ASN A 156 -1.27 0.87 15.83
C ASN A 156 -0.59 -0.46 16.23
N SER A 157 -1.39 -1.52 16.36
CA SER A 157 -0.89 -2.86 16.73
C SER A 157 0.11 -3.44 15.73
N ALA A 158 0.09 -2.98 14.47
CA ALA A 158 1.05 -3.38 13.44
C ALA A 158 2.38 -2.60 13.53
N GLY A 159 2.47 -1.56 14.36
CA GLY A 159 3.66 -0.73 14.55
C GLY A 159 3.75 0.50 13.64
N ALA A 160 2.75 0.75 12.78
CA ALA A 160 2.69 1.95 11.96
C ALA A 160 2.37 3.17 12.82
N VAL A 161 3.03 4.30 12.56
CA VAL A 161 2.73 5.57 13.21
C VAL A 161 1.30 5.99 12.88
N THR A 162 0.45 6.13 13.89
CA THR A 162 -0.93 6.60 13.75
C THR A 162 -0.98 8.11 13.84
N TYR A 163 -0.26 8.72 14.79
CA TYR A 163 -0.17 10.16 14.94
C TYR A 163 1.24 10.64 15.25
N ILE A 164 1.57 11.81 14.68
CA ILE A 164 2.83 12.53 14.89
C ILE A 164 2.53 14.02 15.14
N LYS A 165 3.24 14.62 16.09
CA LYS A 165 3.11 16.03 16.47
C LYS A 165 4.33 16.80 16.00
N GLY A 166 4.09 17.96 15.39
CA GLY A 166 5.11 18.96 15.08
C GLY A 166 4.91 20.19 15.96
N THR A 167 6.01 20.75 16.46
CA THR A 167 6.03 21.99 17.26
C THR A 167 6.89 23.04 16.57
N SER A 168 6.35 24.25 16.42
CA SER A 168 7.06 25.43 15.92
C SER A 168 7.81 26.15 17.03
N ARG A 169 8.83 26.95 16.67
CA ARG A 169 9.58 27.76 17.64
C ARG A 169 8.71 28.73 18.44
N ASN A 170 7.59 29.19 17.87
CA ASN A 170 6.65 30.06 18.56
C ASN A 170 5.71 29.31 19.53
N GLY A 171 5.92 28.00 19.73
CA GLY A 171 5.10 27.15 20.61
C GLY A 171 3.85 26.56 19.96
N SER A 172 3.51 26.94 18.73
CA SER A 172 2.37 26.36 18.01
C SER A 172 2.60 24.88 17.72
N THR A 173 1.57 24.07 17.91
CA THR A 173 1.64 22.63 17.63
C THR A 173 0.58 22.19 16.64
N LYS A 174 0.89 21.15 15.86
CA LYS A 174 -0.04 20.48 14.96
C LYS A 174 0.13 18.97 15.05
N LEU A 175 -0.99 18.26 15.06
CA LEU A 175 -1.05 16.81 15.02
C LEU A 175 -1.44 16.35 13.61
N LEU A 176 -0.72 15.38 13.07
CA LEU A 176 -1.04 14.74 11.79
C LEU A 176 -1.18 13.24 11.96
N ARG A 177 -2.04 12.63 11.13
CA ARG A 177 -1.99 11.18 10.95
C ARG A 177 -0.66 10.79 10.29
N GLY A 178 -0.10 9.64 10.67
CA GLY A 178 1.20 9.20 10.17
C GLY A 178 1.25 8.95 8.66
N ASP A 179 0.14 8.50 8.06
CA ASP A 179 -0.01 8.33 6.61
C ASP A 179 -0.05 9.67 5.85
N THR A 180 -0.67 10.68 6.45
CA THR A 180 -0.72 12.05 5.96
C THR A 180 0.66 12.67 6.01
N PHE A 181 1.34 12.56 7.16
CA PHE A 181 2.73 13.00 7.30
C PHE A 181 3.60 12.31 6.26
N ARG A 182 3.55 10.97 6.17
CA ARG A 182 4.31 10.17 5.19
C ARG A 182 4.17 10.72 3.78
N SER A 183 2.93 10.97 3.36
CA SER A 183 2.63 11.42 2.00
C SER A 183 3.12 12.85 1.76
N ARG A 184 2.96 13.75 2.73
CA ARG A 184 3.42 15.15 2.62
C ARG A 184 4.94 15.27 2.65
N VAL A 185 5.63 14.47 3.46
CA VAL A 185 7.10 14.47 3.56
C VAL A 185 7.79 13.46 2.63
N LYS A 186 7.03 12.79 1.76
CA LYS A 186 7.52 11.91 0.69
C LYS A 186 8.40 10.75 1.17
N ILE A 187 8.11 10.18 2.34
CA ILE A 187 8.80 8.99 2.87
C ILE A 187 8.05 7.70 2.48
N PRO A 188 8.71 6.52 2.49
CA PRO A 188 8.13 5.30 1.91
C PRO A 188 6.87 4.79 2.63
N SER A 189 6.84 4.85 3.95
CA SER A 189 5.80 4.18 4.76
C SER A 189 5.53 4.91 6.08
N PRO A 190 4.39 4.64 6.75
CA PRO A 190 4.16 5.11 8.12
C PRO A 190 4.93 4.28 9.17
N TYR A 191 5.71 3.27 8.77
CA TYR A 191 6.58 2.50 9.65
C TYR A 191 7.95 3.16 9.72
N PHE A 192 8.06 4.20 10.55
CA PHE A 192 9.31 4.94 10.73
C PHE A 192 9.58 5.25 12.19
N GLN A 193 10.82 5.62 12.46
CA GLN A 193 11.25 6.27 13.69
C GLN A 193 12.01 7.54 13.31
N LEU A 194 12.00 8.54 14.19
CA LEU A 194 12.76 9.77 13.98
C LEU A 194 14.24 9.48 14.23
N ALA A 195 15.11 10.08 13.44
CA ALA A 195 16.54 10.07 13.72
C ALA A 195 16.82 11.03 14.89
N ASN A 196 17.68 10.60 15.81
CA ASN A 196 18.18 11.44 16.90
C ASN A 196 19.21 12.44 16.39
#